data_AF-V9GDG6-F1
#
_entry.id   AF-V9GDG6-F1
#
_cell.length_a   1.000
_cell.length_b   1.000
_cell.length_c   1.000
_cell.angle_alpha   90.00
_cell.angle_beta   90.00
_cell.angle_gamma   90.00
#
_symmetry.space_group_name_H-M   'P 1'
#
loop_
_entity.id
_entity.type
_entity.pdbx_description
1 polymer ?
#
loop_
_entity_poly.entity_id
_entity_poly.type
_entity_poly.pdbx_seq_one_letter_code
_entity_poly.pdbx_strand_id
1 'polypeptide(L)'
;MKIQWSLIAALVFALVTAVFAVINVNPVEVNLLFGIVNIPLILLILGCSLIGGLIVGAFGIYRQYQMQKQIRTLAAEIIHVREATGYTLEVQQAAEEQKKQEEAAQTAAQNAQDKQP
;
A
#
# COMPACT_ATOMS: atom_id res chain seq x y z
N MET A 1 -1.04 20.79 -2.70
CA MET A 1 0.14 21.56 -2.23
C MET A 1 1.34 20.69 -1.81
N LYS A 2 1.15 19.46 -1.29
CA LYS A 2 2.24 18.57 -0.83
C LYS A 2 3.32 18.27 -1.89
N ILE A 3 2.91 18.06 -3.14
CA ILE A 3 3.85 17.79 -4.25
C ILE A 3 4.74 18.98 -4.58
N GLN A 4 4.22 20.22 -4.53
CA GLN A 4 5.02 21.43 -4.76
C GLN A 4 6.05 21.63 -3.65
N TRP A 5 5.66 21.41 -2.39
CA TRP A 5 6.59 21.42 -1.26
C TRP A 5 7.63 20.31 -1.34
N SER A 6 7.25 19.11 -1.80
CA SER A 6 8.15 18.00 -2.05
C SER A 6 9.17 18.33 -3.16
N LEU A 7 8.74 19.00 -4.23
CA LEU A 7 9.63 19.46 -5.31
C LEU A 7 10.66 20.48 -4.82
N ILE A 8 10.22 21.46 -4.01
CA ILE A 8 11.11 22.46 -3.43
C ILE A 8 12.12 21.79 -2.47
N ALA A 9 11.66 20.88 -1.61
CA ALA A 9 12.53 20.14 -0.71
C ALA A 9 13.55 19.27 -1.48
N ALA A 10 13.12 18.61 -2.56
CA ALA A 10 14.01 17.83 -3.43
C ALA A 10 15.06 18.71 -4.13
N LEU A 11 14.68 19.91 -4.58
CA LEU A 11 15.60 20.87 -5.19
C LEU A 11 16.66 21.34 -4.18
N VAL A 12 16.24 21.71 -2.97
CA VAL A 12 17.17 22.11 -1.89
C VAL A 12 18.12 20.95 -1.55
N PHE A 13 17.59 19.73 -1.43
CA PHE A 13 18.39 18.54 -1.19
C PHE A 13 19.41 18.30 -2.31
N ALA A 14 19.00 18.39 -3.57
CA ALA A 14 19.89 18.24 -4.72
C ALA A 14 21.02 19.28 -4.72
N LEU A 15 20.72 20.53 -4.34
CA LEU A 15 21.71 21.60 -4.25
C LEU A 15 22.72 21.32 -3.13
N VAL A 16 22.27 20.84 -1.97
CA VAL A 16 23.14 20.39 -0.88
C VAL A 16 24.03 19.23 -1.34
N THR A 17 23.46 18.20 -1.99
CA THR A 17 24.23 17.07 -2.54
C THR A 17 25.26 17.51 -3.56
N ALA A 18 24.95 18.49 -4.43
CA ALA A 18 25.89 19.03 -5.41
C ALA A 18 27.08 19.73 -4.75
N VAL A 19 26.84 20.52 -3.69
CA VAL A 19 27.93 21.13 -2.89
C VAL A 19 28.81 20.05 -2.26
N PHE A 20 28.20 19.02 -1.66
CA PHE A 20 28.95 17.89 -1.12
C PHE A 20 29.78 17.16 -2.17
N ALA A 21 29.24 17.00 -3.38
CA ALA A 21 29.94 16.33 -4.49
C ALA A 21 31.18 17.10 -4.94
N VAL A 22 31.11 18.44 -4.99
CA VAL A 22 32.26 19.28 -5.34
C VAL A 22 33.33 19.25 -4.26
N ILE A 23 32.94 19.35 -2.97
CA ILE A 23 33.90 19.40 -1.85
C ILE A 23 34.58 18.03 -1.64
N ASN A 24 33.86 16.93 -1.87
CA ASN A 24 34.34 15.57 -1.61
C ASN A 24 34.64 14.79 -2.89
N VAL A 25 35.14 15.47 -3.93
CA VAL A 25 35.63 14.84 -5.17
C VAL A 25 37.03 14.22 -5.00
N ASN A 26 37.39 13.82 -3.77
CA ASN A 26 38.64 13.14 -3.51
C ASN A 26 38.55 11.70 -4.04
N PRO A 27 39.50 11.26 -4.88
CA PRO A 27 39.53 9.89 -5.37
C PRO A 27 39.79 8.93 -4.22
N VAL A 28 39.01 7.86 -4.14
CA VAL A 28 39.20 6.78 -3.17
C VAL A 28 39.39 5.48 -3.93
N GLU A 29 40.39 4.70 -3.50
CA GLU A 29 40.63 3.36 -4.01
C GLU A 29 39.57 2.40 -3.47
N VAL A 30 38.87 1.75 -4.38
CA VAL A 30 37.92 0.69 -4.05
C VAL A 30 38.26 -0.58 -4.79
N ASN A 31 38.33 -1.67 -4.03
CA ASN A 31 38.51 -3.01 -4.56
C ASN A 31 37.14 -3.62 -4.89
N LEU A 32 36.79 -3.63 -6.17
CA LEU A 32 35.49 -4.07 -6.67
C LEU A 32 35.47 -5.56 -7.02
N LEU A 33 35.99 -6.45 -6.18
CA LEU A 33 36.13 -7.92 -6.38
C LEU A 33 36.90 -8.38 -7.65
N PHE A 34 36.82 -7.64 -8.75
CA PHE A 34 37.31 -7.89 -10.09
C PHE A 34 38.39 -6.89 -10.51
N GLY A 35 38.78 -5.98 -9.62
CA GLY A 35 39.79 -4.95 -9.89
C GLY A 35 39.74 -3.81 -8.87
N ILE A 36 40.84 -3.06 -8.79
CA ILE A 36 40.94 -1.85 -7.99
C ILE A 36 40.75 -0.65 -8.91
N VAL A 37 39.84 0.25 -8.55
CA VAL A 37 39.56 1.46 -9.32
C VAL A 37 39.56 2.67 -8.41
N ASN A 38 40.01 3.80 -8.95
CA ASN A 38 40.05 5.09 -8.28
C ASN A 38 38.85 5.92 -8.75
N ILE A 39 37.84 6.07 -7.89
CA ILE A 39 36.62 6.82 -8.21
C ILE A 39 36.33 7.78 -7.05
N PRO A 40 35.81 8.99 -7.29
CA PRO A 40 35.34 9.86 -6.23
C PRO A 40 34.31 9.17 -5.32
N LEU A 41 34.45 9.36 -4.01
CA LEU A 41 33.60 8.70 -2.99
C LEU A 41 32.10 8.97 -3.20
N ILE A 42 31.74 10.19 -3.62
CA ILE A 42 30.33 10.54 -3.88
C ILE A 42 29.74 9.75 -5.06
N LEU A 43 30.51 9.49 -6.12
CA LEU A 43 30.03 8.70 -7.26
C LEU A 43 29.76 7.26 -6.85
N LEU A 44 30.58 6.71 -5.95
CA LEU A 44 30.36 5.39 -5.38
C LEU A 44 29.06 5.36 -4.55
N ILE A 45 28.87 6.29 -3.63
CA ILE A 45 27.65 6.36 -2.80
C ILE A 45 26.40 6.53 -3.66
N LEU A 46 26.43 7.45 -4.63
CA LEU A 46 25.31 7.70 -5.53
C LEU A 46 25.02 6.46 -6.39
N GLY A 47 26.05 5.80 -6.92
CA GLY A 47 25.89 4.56 -7.68
C GLY A 47 25.27 3.43 -6.86
N CYS A 48 25.81 3.16 -5.67
CA CYS A 48 25.27 2.14 -4.77
C CYS A 48 23.83 2.46 -4.33
N SER A 49 23.56 3.72 -3.99
CA SER A 49 22.23 4.16 -3.56
C SER A 49 21.21 4.10 -4.71
N LEU A 50 21.63 4.43 -5.93
CA LEU A 50 20.79 4.33 -7.13
C LEU A 50 20.44 2.88 -7.44
N ILE A 51 21.42 1.97 -7.40
CA ILE A 51 21.18 0.53 -7.60
C ILE A 51 20.28 -0.03 -6.50
N GLY A 52 20.55 0.30 -5.23
CA GLY A 52 19.71 -0.10 -4.10
C GLY A 52 18.27 0.42 -4.26
N GLY A 53 18.11 1.69 -4.61
CA GLY A 53 16.82 2.30 -4.88
C GLY A 53 16.07 1.66 -6.05
N LEU A 54 16.78 1.30 -7.12
CA LEU A 54 16.21 0.58 -8.26
C LEU A 54 15.71 -0.80 -7.87
N ILE A 55 16.49 -1.56 -7.07
CA ILE A 55 16.10 -2.88 -6.57
C ILE A 55 14.84 -2.77 -5.69
N VAL A 56 14.83 -1.85 -4.73
CA VAL A 56 13.69 -1.62 -3.84
C VAL A 56 12.46 -1.17 -4.63
N GLY A 57 12.64 -0.25 -5.59
CA GLY A 57 11.57 0.22 -6.47
C GLY A 57 10.98 -0.89 -7.32
N ALA A 58 11.83 -1.71 -7.95
CA ALA A 58 11.39 -2.87 -8.73
C ALA A 58 10.61 -3.88 -7.87
N PHE A 59 11.09 -4.17 -6.66
CA PHE A 59 10.39 -5.04 -5.72
C PHE A 59 9.04 -4.45 -5.27
N GLY A 60 8.98 -3.14 -5.05
CA GLY A 60 7.75 -2.41 -4.74
C GLY A 60 6.72 -2.52 -5.86
N ILE A 61 7.13 -2.30 -7.12
CA ILE A 61 6.26 -2.46 -8.29
C ILE A 61 5.78 -3.91 -8.43
N TYR A 62 6.68 -4.89 -8.29
CA TYR A 62 6.34 -6.30 -8.36
C TYR A 62 5.30 -6.71 -7.30
N ARG A 63 5.51 -6.29 -6.04
CA ARG A 63 4.58 -6.54 -4.95
C ARG A 63 3.22 -5.88 -5.23
N GLN A 64 3.22 -4.64 -5.71
CA GLN A 64 1.99 -3.93 -6.05
C GLN A 64 1.21 -4.65 -7.15
N TYR A 65 1.91 -5.16 -8.17
CA TYR A 65 1.29 -5.94 -9.24
C TYR A 65 0.63 -7.22 -8.70
N GLN A 66 1.31 -7.97 -7.83
CA GLN A 66 0.74 -9.19 -7.23
C GLN A 66 -0.49 -8.89 -6.38
N MET A 67 -0.45 -7.81 -5.59
CA MET A 67 -1.61 -7.37 -4.81
C MET A 67 -2.79 -6.98 -5.71
N GLN A 68 -2.54 -6.27 -6.81
CA GLN A 68 -3.59 -5.94 -7.78
C GLN A 68 -4.17 -7.18 -8.45
N LYS A 69 -3.35 -8.19 -8.77
CA LYS A 69 -3.82 -9.46 -9.32
C LYS A 69 -4.76 -10.17 -8.34
N GLN A 70 -4.37 -10.26 -7.06
CA GLN A 70 -5.21 -10.85 -6.01
C GLN A 70 -6.53 -10.09 -5.87
N ILE A 71 -6.50 -8.76 -5.86
CA ILE A 71 -7.73 -7.93 -5.82
C ILE A 71 -8.65 -8.27 -6.99
N ARG A 72 -8.11 -8.43 -8.20
CA ARG A 72 -8.92 -8.79 -9.38
C ARG A 72 -9.52 -10.19 -9.28
N THR A 73 -8.73 -11.16 -8.83
CA THR A 73 -9.22 -12.54 -8.62
C THR A 73 -10.33 -12.56 -7.58
N LEU A 74 -10.12 -11.92 -6.44
CA LEU A 74 -11.09 -11.88 -5.36
C LEU A 74 -12.36 -11.13 -5.77
N ALA A 75 -12.23 -10.04 -6.53
CA ALA A 75 -13.37 -9.33 -7.09
C ALA A 75 -14.18 -10.20 -8.06
N ALA A 76 -13.52 -11.02 -8.89
CA ALA A 76 -14.19 -11.94 -9.80
C ALA A 76 -14.91 -13.08 -9.03
N GLU A 77 -14.30 -13.62 -7.97
CA GLU A 77 -14.95 -14.62 -7.11
C GLU A 77 -16.19 -14.05 -6.42
N ILE A 78 -16.11 -12.81 -5.91
CA ILE A 78 -17.27 -12.13 -5.31
C ILE A 78 -18.40 -12.01 -6.32
N ILE A 79 -18.11 -11.59 -7.56
CA ILE A 79 -19.13 -11.47 -8.62
C ILE A 79 -19.77 -12.82 -8.91
N HIS A 80 -18.96 -13.87 -9.09
CA HIS A 80 -19.46 -15.21 -9.40
C HIS A 80 -20.35 -15.77 -8.28
N VAL A 81 -19.95 -15.61 -7.01
CA VAL A 81 -20.78 -16.03 -5.87
C VAL A 81 -22.08 -15.23 -5.85
N ARG A 82 -22.03 -13.92 -6.10
CA ARG A 82 -23.22 -13.04 -6.17
C ARG A 82 -24.20 -13.48 -7.23
N GLU A 83 -23.71 -13.82 -8.42
CA GLU A 83 -24.53 -14.29 -9.53
C GLU A 83 -25.16 -15.67 -9.23
N ALA A 84 -24.39 -16.59 -8.64
CA ALA A 84 -24.87 -17.94 -8.32
C ALA A 84 -25.89 -17.99 -7.16
N THR A 85 -25.79 -17.08 -6.19
CA THR A 85 -26.66 -17.05 -5.00
C THR A 85 -27.70 -15.94 -5.02
N GLY A 86 -27.63 -14.99 -5.96
CA GLY A 86 -28.48 -13.79 -5.99
C GLY A 86 -28.22 -12.83 -4.81
N TYR A 87 -27.13 -13.02 -4.07
CA TYR A 87 -26.90 -12.40 -2.77
C TYR A 87 -26.38 -10.96 -2.92
N THR A 88 -27.22 -9.94 -2.73
CA THR A 88 -26.78 -8.54 -2.74
C THR A 88 -26.58 -7.99 -1.32
N LEU A 89 -25.72 -6.97 -1.16
CA LEU A 89 -25.49 -6.31 0.12
C LEU A 89 -26.80 -5.75 0.70
N GLU A 90 -27.70 -5.30 -0.17
CA GLU A 90 -29.04 -4.84 0.19
C GLU A 90 -29.93 -5.99 0.68
N VAL A 91 -29.86 -7.18 0.07
CA VAL A 91 -30.58 -8.38 0.53
C VAL A 91 -30.09 -8.83 1.91
N GLN A 92 -28.79 -8.72 2.20
CA GLN A 92 -28.24 -9.05 3.51
C GLN A 92 -28.67 -8.04 4.60
N GLN A 93 -28.64 -6.75 4.29
CA GLN A 93 -29.11 -5.70 5.20
C GLN A 93 -30.62 -5.79 5.46
N ALA A 94 -31.42 -6.04 4.43
CA ALA A 94 -32.86 -6.23 4.57
C ALA A 94 -33.20 -7.49 5.38
N ALA A 95 -32.46 -8.59 5.20
CA ALA A 95 -32.65 -9.81 5.97
C ALA A 95 -32.23 -9.65 7.45
N GLU A 96 -31.17 -8.90 7.74
CA GLU A 96 -30.76 -8.55 9.11
C GLU A 96 -31.77 -7.61 9.79
N GLU A 97 -32.33 -6.64 9.06
CA GLU A 97 -33.38 -5.75 9.57
C GLU A 97 -34.68 -6.51 9.84
N GLN A 98 -35.08 -7.42 8.96
CA GLN A 98 -36.25 -8.29 9.17
C GLN A 98 -36.07 -9.20 10.39
N LYS A 99 -34.90 -9.83 10.55
CA LYS A 99 -34.59 -10.62 11.74
C LYS A 99 -34.68 -9.82 13.02
N LYS A 100 -34.16 -8.58 13.02
CA LYS A 100 -34.27 -7.66 14.16
C LYS A 100 -35.72 -7.29 14.47
N GLN A 101 -36.55 -7.09 13.45
CA GLN A 101 -37.98 -6.80 13.63
C GLN A 101 -38.74 -8.02 14.16
N GLU A 102 -38.43 -9.23 13.67
CA GLU A 102 -39.01 -10.48 14.19
C GLU A 102 -38.62 -10.74 15.65
N GLU A 103 -37.34 -10.59 16.00
CA GLU A 103 -36.88 -10.73 17.39
C GLU A 103 -37.51 -9.67 18.30
N ALA A 104 -37.64 -8.42 17.84
CA ALA A 104 -38.32 -7.36 18.60
C ALA A 104 -39.82 -7.64 18.78
N ALA A 105 -40.49 -8.16 17.75
CA ALA A 105 -41.91 -8.53 17.81
C ALA A 105 -42.15 -9.74 18.73
N GLN A 106 -41.28 -10.74 18.71
CA GLN A 106 -41.35 -11.91 19.60
C GLN A 106 -41.08 -11.53 21.06
N THR A 107 -40.11 -10.64 21.31
CA THR A 107 -39.83 -10.12 22.65
C THR A 107 -41.00 -9.29 23.19
N ALA A 108 -41.66 -8.50 22.34
CA ALA A 108 -42.86 -7.74 22.70
C ALA A 108 -44.08 -8.64 22.99
N ALA A 109 -44.24 -9.73 22.23
CA ALA A 109 -45.31 -10.71 22.44
C ALA A 109 -45.13 -11.53 23.72
N GLN A 110 -43.90 -11.94 24.06
CA GLN A 110 -43.58 -12.61 25.32
C GLN A 110 -43.81 -11.69 26.53
N ASN A 111 -43.39 -10.43 26.45
CA ASN A 111 -43.63 -9.45 27.52
C ASN A 111 -45.11 -9.05 27.69
N ALA A 112 -45.94 -9.24 26.66
CA ALA A 112 -47.39 -9.02 26.72
C ALA A 112 -48.14 -10.21 27.34
N GLN A 113 -47.63 -11.44 27.17
CA GLN A 113 -48.18 -12.65 27.79
C GLN A 113 -47.84 -12.75 29.29
N ASP A 114 -46.69 -12.21 29.73
CA ASP A 114 -46.30 -12.18 31.15
C ASP A 114 -47.05 -11.11 31.99
N LYS A 115 -47.95 -10.34 31.37
CA LYS A 115 -48.65 -9.21 31.98
C LYS A 115 -50.17 -9.37 32.09
N GLN A 116 -50.72 -10.56 31.78
CA GLN A 116 -52.10 -10.89 32.12
C GLN A 116 -52.16 -11.42 33.57
N PRO A 117 -53.06 -10.87 34.42
CA PRO A 117 -53.13 -11.16 35.86
C PRO A 117 -53.59 -12.58 36.19
#